data_AF-A0A7V3MAF4-F1
#
_entry.id   AF-A0A7V3MAF4-F1
#
_cell.length_a   1.000
_cell.length_b   1.000
_cell.length_c   1.000
_cell.angle_alpha   90.00
_cell.angle_beta   90.00
_cell.angle_gamma   90.00
#
_symmetry.space_group_name_H-M   'P 1'
#
loop_
_entity.id
_entity.type
_entity.pdbx_description
1 polymer ?
#
loop_
_entity_poly.entity_id
_entity_poly.type
_entity_poly.pdbx_seq_one_letter_code
_entity_poly.pdbx_strand_id
1 'polypeptide(L)'
;MKRITLLLPIAAMAGLFFGCGEAPVPNEPAQIEELLDTAWARYRAGNYESSLATFDSVVVVDAFNSEARLGQGFSASQLASYSDAHGALALISILEASTIVKDTLGAVNLTDVNWVDSGYVDTSWYGASKIWIFNLPPNTLLSLFSFSVDYKEANIIGVKDTKIYIKQDLPIASTPDTAVLSYSYAYFHPENLPEVLWYGFAGEALTYLAERGNFPRGICYGLAAYLGNANLVDPVPERVKTSLQLDNTKLAYILAYLYYRQGWYANAVDMLNQVDPTFPYSGWTFTNRTDFTWCFDPDNTPLILNKIEGGL
;
A
#
# COMPACT_ATOMS: atom_id res chain seq x y z
N MET A 1 -29.33 -3.02 65.72
CA MET A 1 -28.42 -4.19 65.71
C MET A 1 -26.98 -3.68 65.78
N LYS A 2 -26.22 -4.15 66.79
CA LYS A 2 -24.75 -4.14 67.04
C LYS A 2 -23.91 -2.93 66.52
N ARG A 3 -23.38 -2.01 67.35
CA ARG A 3 -22.14 -2.06 68.20
C ARG A 3 -20.91 -2.50 67.37
N ILE A 4 -19.74 -1.85 67.27
CA ILE A 4 -18.88 -0.96 68.10
C ILE A 4 -17.78 -0.42 67.16
N THR A 5 -17.54 0.90 67.04
CA THR A 5 -16.49 1.73 67.70
C THR A 5 -15.01 1.43 67.36
N LEU A 6 -14.31 2.50 66.94
CA LEU A 6 -12.93 2.92 67.29
C LEU A 6 -11.71 2.28 66.57
N LEU A 7 -10.93 3.12 65.86
CA LEU A 7 -9.52 3.49 66.16
C LEU A 7 -8.82 4.15 64.95
N LEU A 8 -8.56 5.45 65.04
CA LEU A 8 -7.34 6.10 64.52
C LEU A 8 -6.22 5.88 65.57
N PRO A 9 -4.89 6.10 65.34
CA PRO A 9 -4.16 6.61 64.16
C PRO A 9 -2.77 5.93 63.87
N ILE A 10 -2.06 6.42 62.83
CA ILE A 10 -0.58 6.49 62.64
C ILE A 10 0.27 5.22 62.93
N ALA A 11 0.77 4.59 61.86
CA ALA A 11 2.08 3.93 61.86
C ALA A 11 2.65 3.83 60.43
N ALA A 12 3.78 4.52 60.21
CA ALA A 12 4.87 4.23 59.26
C ALA A 12 4.48 3.94 57.80
N MET A 13 4.74 4.80 56.80
CA MET A 13 6.02 5.47 56.54
C MET A 13 7.23 4.57 56.89
N ALA A 14 7.23 3.36 56.36
CA ALA A 14 8.41 2.48 56.27
C ALA A 14 8.14 1.37 55.23
N GLY A 15 8.25 1.73 53.96
CA GLY A 15 8.26 0.81 52.82
C GLY A 15 8.86 1.42 51.55
N LEU A 16 9.53 2.57 51.70
CA LEU A 16 10.54 3.06 50.75
C LEU A 16 11.88 2.57 51.28
N PHE A 17 12.68 2.00 50.38
CA PHE A 17 14.01 1.39 50.59
C PHE A 17 13.98 -0.02 51.20
N PHE A 18 13.94 -1.04 50.34
CA PHE A 18 15.09 -1.91 50.06
C PHE A 18 14.75 -2.80 48.87
N GLY A 19 15.38 -2.49 47.75
CA GLY A 19 15.19 -3.20 46.48
C GLY A 19 15.91 -2.49 45.34
N CYS A 20 17.17 -2.10 45.56
CA CYS A 20 18.14 -1.98 44.46
C CYS A 20 18.40 -3.41 43.95
N GLY A 21 17.39 -3.99 43.30
CA GLY A 21 17.63 -4.95 42.26
C GLY A 21 17.50 -4.14 40.99
N GLU A 22 18.61 -3.88 40.29
CA GLU A 22 18.49 -3.82 38.84
C GLU A 22 17.84 -5.14 38.46
N ALA A 23 16.52 -5.13 38.28
CA ALA A 23 15.93 -6.14 37.40
C ALA A 23 16.75 -5.98 36.12
N PRO A 24 17.39 -7.05 35.60
CA PRO A 24 18.02 -6.93 34.32
C PRO A 24 16.86 -6.62 33.37
N VAL A 25 16.72 -5.34 33.01
CA VAL A 25 16.05 -4.97 31.78
C VAL A 25 16.82 -5.79 30.78
N PRO A 26 16.22 -6.79 30.12
CA PRO A 26 16.93 -7.59 29.15
C PRO A 26 17.18 -6.65 27.97
N ASN A 27 18.30 -5.93 28.04
CA ASN A 27 18.60 -4.73 27.25
C ASN A 27 19.83 -4.98 26.38
N GLU A 28 20.22 -6.24 26.22
CA GLU A 28 21.32 -6.60 25.34
C GLU A 28 20.77 -6.78 23.92
N PRO A 29 21.28 -6.02 22.93
CA PRO A 29 20.93 -6.19 21.53
C PRO A 29 20.94 -7.66 21.06
N ALA A 30 21.83 -8.49 21.63
CA ALA A 30 21.89 -9.92 21.35
C ALA A 30 20.58 -10.69 21.62
N GLN A 31 19.84 -10.31 22.67
CA GLN A 31 18.58 -10.96 23.01
C GLN A 31 17.44 -10.54 22.06
N ILE A 32 17.44 -9.28 21.60
CA ILE A 32 16.48 -8.81 20.59
C ILE A 32 16.72 -9.57 19.28
N GLU A 33 17.97 -9.72 18.86
CA GLU A 33 18.33 -10.47 17.65
C GLU A 33 17.91 -11.94 17.74
N GLU A 34 18.13 -12.61 18.88
CA GLU A 34 17.69 -14.00 19.10
C GLU A 34 16.15 -14.13 19.03
N LEU A 35 15.42 -13.17 19.60
CA LEU A 35 13.96 -13.15 19.52
C LEU A 35 13.47 -12.92 18.09
N LEU A 36 14.09 -12.01 17.34
CA LEU A 36 13.77 -11.76 15.92
C LEU A 36 14.03 -13.00 15.07
N ASP A 37 15.19 -13.65 15.23
CA ASP A 37 15.52 -14.90 14.53
C ASP A 37 14.48 -15.99 14.84
N THR A 38 14.10 -16.12 16.11
CA THR A 38 13.06 -17.06 16.55
C THR A 38 11.69 -16.74 15.95
N ALA A 39 11.30 -15.46 15.93
CA ALA A 39 10.02 -15.02 15.42
C ALA A 39 9.88 -15.31 13.91
N TRP A 40 10.91 -14.97 13.13
CA TRP A 40 10.95 -15.26 11.69
C TRP A 40 11.06 -16.75 11.37
N ALA A 41 11.78 -17.53 12.19
CA ALA A 41 11.76 -18.98 12.07
C ALA A 41 10.35 -19.56 12.28
N ARG A 42 9.59 -19.07 13.27
CA ARG A 42 8.20 -19.45 13.50
C ARG A 42 7.28 -19.03 12.34
N TYR A 43 7.47 -17.82 11.79
CA TYR A 43 6.74 -17.35 10.62
C TYR A 43 6.93 -18.29 9.43
N ARG A 44 8.19 -18.63 9.10
CA ARG A 44 8.51 -19.57 8.01
C ARG A 44 7.95 -20.97 8.22
N ALA A 45 7.80 -21.39 9.47
CA ALA A 45 7.17 -22.67 9.83
C ALA A 45 5.64 -22.64 9.74
N GLY A 46 5.02 -21.50 9.41
CA GLY A 46 3.56 -21.32 9.38
C GLY A 46 2.93 -21.15 10.76
N ASN A 47 3.73 -21.01 11.83
CA ASN A 47 3.25 -20.86 13.20
C ASN A 47 3.00 -19.37 13.51
N TYR A 48 2.03 -18.76 12.82
CA TYR A 48 1.85 -17.31 12.80
C TYR A 48 1.45 -16.72 14.16
N GLU A 49 0.61 -17.40 14.95
CA GLU A 49 0.27 -16.94 16.31
C GLU A 49 1.50 -16.92 17.23
N SER A 50 2.34 -17.95 17.14
CA SER A 50 3.57 -18.04 17.93
C SER A 50 4.64 -17.07 17.45
N SER A 51 4.65 -16.76 16.15
CA SER A 51 5.51 -15.72 15.56
C SER A 51 5.10 -14.34 16.05
N LEU A 52 3.80 -14.01 15.96
CA LEU A 52 3.22 -12.76 16.44
C LEU A 52 3.53 -12.53 17.92
N ALA A 53 3.31 -13.52 18.77
CA ALA A 53 3.62 -13.42 20.20
C ALA A 53 5.12 -13.21 20.49
N THR A 54 6.02 -13.76 19.66
CA THR A 54 7.46 -13.49 19.80
C THR A 54 7.80 -12.06 19.37
N PHE A 55 7.22 -11.55 18.27
CA PHE A 55 7.39 -10.15 17.89
C PHE A 55 6.83 -9.18 18.93
N ASP A 56 5.71 -9.51 19.58
CA ASP A 56 5.18 -8.73 20.71
C ASP A 56 6.20 -8.64 21.84
N SER A 57 6.91 -9.74 22.12
CA SER A 57 7.98 -9.77 23.14
C SER A 57 9.15 -8.86 22.77
N VAL A 58 9.51 -8.77 21.48
CA VAL A 58 10.52 -7.80 21.00
C VAL A 58 10.03 -6.38 21.24
N VAL A 59 8.78 -6.07 20.87
CA VAL A 59 8.19 -4.73 21.02
C VAL A 59 8.06 -4.30 22.48
N VAL A 60 7.89 -5.22 23.43
CA VAL A 60 7.91 -4.93 24.87
C VAL A 60 9.29 -4.43 25.32
N VAL A 61 10.37 -4.95 24.73
CA VAL A 61 11.74 -4.55 25.04
C VAL A 61 12.16 -3.31 24.26
N ASP A 62 11.87 -3.28 22.96
CA ASP A 62 12.16 -2.19 22.03
C ASP A 62 10.90 -1.84 21.20
N ALA A 63 10.16 -0.85 21.69
CA ALA A 63 8.90 -0.41 21.09
C ALA A 63 9.06 0.19 19.69
N PHE A 64 10.28 0.62 19.33
CA PHE A 64 10.61 1.28 18.07
C PHE A 64 11.26 0.33 17.05
N ASN A 65 11.27 -0.98 17.32
CA ASN A 65 11.84 -1.97 16.41
C ASN A 65 10.97 -2.17 15.16
N SER A 66 11.34 -1.54 14.04
CA SER A 66 10.60 -1.63 12.77
C SER A 66 10.53 -3.04 12.20
N GLU A 67 11.56 -3.87 12.41
CA GLU A 67 11.54 -5.26 11.96
C GLU A 67 10.49 -6.09 12.72
N ALA A 68 10.37 -5.87 14.04
CA ALA A 68 9.33 -6.51 14.83
C ALA A 68 7.93 -6.08 14.38
N ARG A 69 7.73 -4.78 14.09
CA ARG A 69 6.47 -4.28 13.52
C ARG A 69 6.14 -4.90 12.16
N LEU A 70 7.15 -5.05 11.31
CA LEU A 70 7.02 -5.75 10.04
C LEU A 70 6.55 -7.20 10.25
N GLY A 71 7.21 -7.91 11.16
CA GLY A 71 6.86 -9.28 11.54
C GLY A 71 5.45 -9.42 12.10
N GLN A 72 5.02 -8.49 12.97
CA GLN A 72 3.65 -8.41 13.48
C GLN A 72 2.65 -8.24 12.33
N GLY A 73 2.91 -7.31 11.42
CA GLY A 73 2.06 -7.03 10.26
C GLY A 73 1.82 -8.24 9.37
N PHE A 74 2.91 -8.89 8.94
CA PHE A 74 2.81 -10.10 8.12
C PHE A 74 2.15 -11.26 8.86
N SER A 75 2.48 -11.49 10.13
CA SER A 75 1.87 -12.56 10.93
C SER A 75 0.37 -12.34 11.10
N ALA A 76 -0.05 -11.11 11.42
CA ALA A 76 -1.46 -10.74 11.56
C ALA A 76 -2.23 -10.88 10.24
N SER A 77 -1.63 -10.52 9.09
CA SER A 77 -2.24 -10.73 7.79
C SER A 77 -2.50 -12.21 7.50
N GLN A 78 -1.56 -13.09 7.86
CA GLN A 78 -1.74 -14.54 7.69
C GLN A 78 -2.82 -15.13 8.59
N LEU A 79 -3.07 -14.48 9.75
CA LEU A 79 -4.14 -14.82 10.68
C LEU A 79 -5.49 -14.20 10.31
N ALA A 80 -5.57 -13.49 9.17
CA ALA A 80 -6.74 -12.70 8.76
C ALA A 80 -7.15 -11.60 9.76
N SER A 81 -6.23 -11.18 10.65
CA SER A 81 -6.39 -10.04 11.55
C SER A 81 -5.99 -8.75 10.83
N TYR A 82 -6.70 -8.40 9.75
CA TYR A 82 -6.29 -7.33 8.83
C TYR A 82 -6.17 -5.95 9.50
N SER A 83 -7.06 -5.61 10.45
CA SER A 83 -6.96 -4.35 11.19
C SER A 83 -5.66 -4.24 11.97
N ASP A 84 -5.20 -5.33 12.60
CA ASP A 84 -3.95 -5.36 13.35
C ASP A 84 -2.76 -5.34 12.39
N ALA A 85 -2.88 -6.02 11.25
CA ALA A 85 -1.86 -6.02 10.19
C ALA A 85 -1.61 -4.60 9.67
N HIS A 86 -2.66 -3.88 9.25
CA HIS A 86 -2.57 -2.49 8.82
C HIS A 86 -2.02 -1.59 9.93
N GLY A 87 -2.45 -1.80 11.18
CA GLY A 87 -1.94 -1.04 12.32
C GLY A 87 -0.43 -1.19 12.50
N ALA A 88 0.08 -2.43 12.46
CA ALA A 88 1.51 -2.70 12.63
C ALA A 88 2.35 -2.20 11.44
N LEU A 89 1.88 -2.40 10.20
CA LEU A 89 2.60 -1.99 8.99
C LEU A 89 2.63 -0.47 8.84
N ALA A 90 1.52 0.23 9.13
CA ALA A 90 1.47 1.68 9.10
C ALA A 90 2.45 2.34 10.09
N LEU A 91 2.68 1.73 11.26
CA LEU A 91 3.64 2.23 12.25
C LEU A 91 5.07 2.28 11.69
N ILE A 92 5.45 1.41 10.75
CA ILE A 92 6.80 1.41 10.15
C ILE A 92 7.07 2.75 9.45
N SER A 93 6.08 3.32 8.75
CA SER A 93 6.24 4.64 8.12
C SER A 93 6.53 5.77 9.11
N ILE A 94 6.00 5.66 10.34
CA ILE A 94 6.22 6.61 11.42
C ILE A 94 7.62 6.41 12.01
N LEU A 95 8.04 5.17 12.24
CA LEU A 95 9.33 4.82 12.82
C LEU A 95 10.50 5.20 11.89
N GLU A 96 10.33 4.99 10.59
CA GLU A 96 11.31 5.32 9.56
C GLU A 96 11.25 6.79 9.11
N ALA A 97 10.40 7.61 9.76
CA ALA A 97 10.22 9.04 9.50
C ALA A 97 10.03 9.41 8.01
N SER A 98 9.35 8.56 7.25
CA SER A 98 9.26 8.69 5.80
C SER A 98 7.82 8.93 5.34
N THR A 99 7.57 10.06 4.70
CA THR A 99 6.25 10.42 4.15
C THR A 99 6.26 10.25 2.63
N ILE A 100 6.07 9.01 2.19
CA ILE A 100 6.13 8.64 0.77
C ILE A 100 4.78 8.80 0.08
N VAL A 101 3.70 8.86 0.86
CA VAL A 101 2.32 8.99 0.39
C VAL A 101 1.78 10.33 0.90
N LYS A 102 1.48 11.25 -0.02
CA LYS A 102 0.85 12.52 0.30
C LYS A 102 -0.49 12.63 -0.40
N ASP A 103 -1.56 12.57 0.39
CA ASP A 103 -2.92 12.77 -0.10
C ASP A 103 -3.15 14.25 -0.41
N THR A 104 -3.46 14.55 -1.67
CA THR A 104 -3.82 15.89 -2.11
C THR A 104 -5.25 15.90 -2.61
N LEU A 105 -6.09 16.82 -2.12
CA LEU A 105 -7.42 17.06 -2.64
C LEU A 105 -7.37 18.26 -3.61
N GLY A 106 -7.75 18.02 -4.86
CA GLY A 106 -7.86 19.06 -5.88
C GLY A 106 -9.30 19.23 -6.37
N ALA A 107 -9.68 20.47 -6.68
CA ALA A 107 -10.90 20.79 -7.41
C ALA A 107 -10.56 21.80 -8.53
N VAL A 108 -10.90 21.46 -9.77
CA VAL A 108 -10.51 22.25 -10.95
C VAL A 108 -11.70 22.46 -11.87
N ASN A 109 -11.84 23.67 -12.41
CA ASN A 109 -12.76 23.94 -13.51
C ASN A 109 -12.06 23.69 -14.86
N LEU A 110 -12.63 22.84 -15.70
CA LEU A 110 -12.01 22.42 -16.98
C LEU A 110 -11.85 23.54 -18.02
N THR A 111 -12.38 24.75 -17.78
CA THR A 111 -12.33 25.89 -18.72
C THR A 111 -11.29 26.96 -18.41
N ASP A 112 -10.51 26.81 -17.35
CA ASP A 112 -9.43 27.74 -17.03
C ASP A 112 -8.24 27.53 -17.99
N VAL A 113 -8.07 28.43 -18.96
CA VAL A 113 -7.06 28.32 -20.04
C VAL A 113 -5.66 28.75 -19.57
N ASN A 114 -5.52 29.26 -18.34
CA ASN A 114 -4.23 29.49 -17.68
C ASN A 114 -3.84 28.32 -16.77
N TRP A 115 -4.29 27.11 -17.11
CA TRP A 115 -3.83 25.83 -16.56
C TRP A 115 -2.39 25.51 -17.05
N VAL A 116 -1.41 26.42 -16.84
CA VAL A 116 -0.02 26.26 -17.33
C VAL A 116 0.78 25.27 -16.46
N ASP A 117 0.26 24.90 -15.28
CA ASP A 117 0.89 23.99 -14.31
C ASP A 117 0.05 22.75 -14.01
N SER A 118 -0.97 22.50 -14.82
CA SER A 118 -2.14 21.83 -14.30
C SER A 118 -2.87 21.22 -15.47
N GLY A 119 -2.61 19.96 -15.84
CA GLY A 119 -3.41 19.08 -16.69
C GLY A 119 -4.17 19.55 -17.96
N TYR A 120 -4.79 18.60 -18.68
CA TYR A 120 -5.70 18.88 -19.81
C TYR A 120 -6.50 17.64 -20.19
N VAL A 121 -7.64 17.82 -20.87
CA VAL A 121 -8.46 16.72 -21.40
C VAL A 121 -8.08 16.40 -22.84
N ASP A 122 -7.58 15.19 -23.07
CA ASP A 122 -7.32 14.63 -24.40
C ASP A 122 -8.51 13.78 -24.85
N THR A 123 -9.07 14.19 -25.99
CA THR A 123 -10.26 13.58 -26.61
C THR A 123 -9.92 12.70 -27.81
N SER A 124 -8.64 12.45 -28.09
CA SER A 124 -8.18 11.70 -29.27
C SER A 124 -8.74 10.28 -29.34
N TRP A 125 -9.11 9.68 -28.20
CA TRP A 125 -9.68 8.34 -28.14
C TRP A 125 -11.21 8.34 -28.10
N TYR A 126 -11.84 9.45 -27.69
CA TYR A 126 -13.27 9.51 -27.42
C TYR A 126 -14.13 9.10 -28.62
N GLY A 127 -13.81 9.60 -29.82
CA GLY A 127 -14.61 9.33 -31.02
C GLY A 127 -14.74 7.84 -31.35
N ALA A 128 -13.70 7.05 -31.11
CA ALA A 128 -13.63 5.64 -31.48
C ALA A 128 -13.97 4.68 -30.32
N SER A 129 -13.55 5.00 -29.10
CA SER A 129 -13.66 4.08 -27.94
C SER A 129 -14.45 4.64 -26.76
N LYS A 130 -14.94 5.88 -26.84
CA LYS A 130 -15.61 6.58 -25.73
C LYS A 130 -14.74 6.71 -24.47
N ILE A 131 -13.42 6.73 -24.68
CA ILE A 131 -12.44 6.93 -23.62
C ILE A 131 -12.01 8.40 -23.61
N TRP A 132 -12.10 9.01 -22.43
CA TRP A 132 -11.55 10.33 -22.14
C TRP A 132 -10.24 10.17 -21.39
N ILE A 133 -9.26 11.02 -21.71
CA ILE A 133 -7.96 11.01 -21.05
C ILE A 133 -7.78 12.34 -20.33
N PHE A 134 -7.60 12.30 -19.02
CA PHE A 134 -7.31 13.45 -18.19
C PHE A 134 -5.83 13.42 -17.83
N ASN A 135 -5.09 14.39 -18.31
CA ASN A 135 -3.72 14.61 -17.90
C ASN A 135 -3.76 15.48 -16.64
N LEU A 136 -3.04 15.11 -15.59
CA LEU A 136 -2.89 15.86 -14.35
C LEU A 136 -1.53 16.61 -14.33
N PRO A 137 -1.37 17.61 -13.43
CA PRO A 137 -0.06 18.20 -13.12
C PRO A 137 1.07 17.17 -12.91
N PRO A 138 2.34 17.55 -13.12
CA PRO A 138 3.48 16.63 -13.05
C PRO A 138 3.76 16.14 -11.61
N ASN A 139 3.16 15.02 -11.24
CA ASN A 139 3.54 14.15 -10.13
C ASN A 139 3.09 12.72 -10.48
N THR A 140 3.93 11.71 -10.24
CA THR A 140 3.56 10.30 -10.49
C THR A 140 2.40 9.91 -9.59
N LEU A 141 1.25 9.55 -10.19
CA LEU A 141 0.07 9.13 -9.45
C LEU A 141 0.27 7.72 -8.88
N LEU A 142 0.25 7.57 -7.56
CA LEU A 142 0.26 6.28 -6.89
C LEU A 142 -1.13 5.64 -6.84
N SER A 143 -2.16 6.46 -6.60
CA SER A 143 -3.55 6.01 -6.57
C SER A 143 -4.50 7.19 -6.73
N LEU A 144 -5.75 6.86 -7.03
CA LEU A 144 -6.86 7.78 -7.18
C LEU A 144 -8.01 7.29 -6.30
N PHE A 145 -8.27 7.99 -5.20
CA PHE A 145 -9.27 7.57 -4.21
C PHE A 145 -10.69 8.00 -4.55
N SER A 146 -10.81 9.10 -5.27
CA SER A 146 -12.07 9.58 -5.83
C SER A 146 -11.76 10.33 -7.12
N PHE A 147 -12.66 10.23 -8.09
CA PHE A 147 -12.63 11.03 -9.30
C PHE A 147 -14.05 11.27 -9.74
N SER A 148 -14.45 12.54 -9.77
CA SER A 148 -15.77 12.92 -10.23
C SER A 148 -15.67 13.97 -11.31
N VAL A 149 -16.57 13.86 -12.29
CA VAL A 149 -16.77 14.84 -13.36
C VAL A 149 -18.21 15.31 -13.22
N ASP A 150 -18.42 16.63 -13.10
CA ASP A 150 -19.74 17.22 -12.85
C ASP A 150 -20.44 16.60 -11.62
N TYR A 151 -19.69 16.39 -10.54
CA TYR A 151 -20.18 15.77 -9.29
C TYR A 151 -20.71 14.34 -9.43
N LYS A 152 -20.45 13.68 -10.55
CA LYS A 152 -20.74 12.25 -10.76
C LYS A 152 -19.45 11.47 -10.73
N GLU A 153 -19.45 10.37 -10.00
CA GLU A 153 -18.32 9.44 -9.98
C GLU A 153 -18.03 8.95 -11.40
N ALA A 154 -16.78 9.08 -11.83
CA ALA A 154 -16.37 8.63 -13.14
C ALA A 154 -15.97 7.16 -13.11
N ASN A 155 -16.26 6.46 -14.19
CA ASN A 155 -15.79 5.10 -14.39
C ASN A 155 -14.32 5.12 -14.84
N ILE A 156 -13.41 5.12 -13.88
CA ILE A 156 -11.98 5.02 -14.12
C ILE A 156 -11.66 3.60 -14.59
N ILE A 157 -11.02 3.51 -15.76
CA ILE A 157 -10.64 2.24 -16.40
C ILE A 157 -9.12 2.06 -16.46
N GLY A 158 -8.35 3.09 -16.13
CA GLY A 158 -6.91 2.99 -16.00
C GLY A 158 -6.25 4.30 -15.58
N VAL A 159 -5.03 4.18 -15.06
CA VAL A 159 -4.20 5.30 -14.61
C VAL A 159 -2.75 5.02 -15.01
N LYS A 160 -2.06 5.96 -15.64
CA LYS A 160 -0.62 5.81 -15.90
C LYS A 160 0.10 7.14 -15.87
N ASP A 161 1.16 7.21 -15.08
CA ASP A 161 1.93 8.42 -14.83
C ASP A 161 1.03 9.55 -14.31
N THR A 162 0.74 10.55 -15.14
CA THR A 162 -0.18 11.66 -14.84
C THR A 162 -1.54 11.52 -15.53
N LYS A 163 -1.78 10.43 -16.25
CA LYS A 163 -2.96 10.25 -17.09
C LYS A 163 -4.01 9.36 -16.41
N ILE A 164 -5.25 9.83 -16.39
CA ILE A 164 -6.42 9.08 -15.93
C ILE A 164 -7.31 8.81 -17.14
N TYR A 165 -7.67 7.56 -17.32
CA TYR A 165 -8.50 7.08 -18.42
C TYR A 165 -9.87 6.74 -17.86
N ILE A 166 -10.91 7.39 -18.37
CA ILE A 166 -12.29 7.11 -17.97
C ILE A 166 -13.12 6.66 -19.17
N LYS A 167 -14.06 5.73 -18.94
CA LYS A 167 -15.05 5.31 -19.94
C LYS A 167 -16.39 5.99 -19.64
N GLN A 168 -16.88 6.81 -20.55
CA GLN A 168 -18.17 7.49 -20.36
C GLN A 168 -18.95 7.56 -21.69
N ASP A 169 -20.20 7.11 -21.65
CA ASP A 169 -21.05 7.01 -22.84
C ASP A 169 -21.54 8.37 -23.34
N LEU A 170 -21.78 9.29 -22.41
CA LEU A 170 -22.19 10.65 -22.73
C LEU A 170 -20.97 11.56 -22.84
N PRO A 171 -20.95 12.47 -23.83
CA PRO A 171 -19.91 13.49 -23.86
C PRO A 171 -20.02 14.37 -22.62
N ILE A 172 -18.87 14.71 -22.03
CA ILE A 172 -18.79 15.76 -21.02
C ILE A 172 -19.32 17.03 -21.68
N ALA A 173 -20.39 17.61 -21.12
CA ALA A 173 -21.13 18.69 -21.78
C ALA A 173 -20.18 19.86 -22.05
N SER A 174 -20.11 20.30 -23.31
CA SER A 174 -19.23 21.38 -23.76
C SER A 174 -19.70 22.79 -23.35
N THR A 175 -20.59 22.90 -22.36
CA THR A 175 -20.99 24.19 -21.82
C THR A 175 -19.94 24.64 -20.81
N PRO A 176 -19.27 25.78 -21.05
CA PRO A 176 -17.97 26.13 -20.44
C PRO A 176 -17.96 26.44 -18.93
N ASP A 177 -19.04 26.17 -18.19
CA ASP A 177 -19.23 26.73 -16.84
C ASP A 177 -19.41 25.72 -15.68
N THR A 178 -19.38 24.39 -15.88
CA THR A 178 -19.77 23.46 -14.79
C THR A 178 -18.93 22.21 -14.54
N ALA A 179 -17.99 21.84 -15.41
CA ALA A 179 -17.23 20.61 -15.21
C ALA A 179 -16.16 20.77 -14.11
N VAL A 180 -16.55 20.39 -12.89
CA VAL A 180 -15.66 20.27 -11.75
C VAL A 180 -15.03 18.89 -11.75
N LEU A 181 -13.70 18.88 -11.82
CA LEU A 181 -12.90 17.70 -11.54
C LEU A 181 -12.50 17.71 -10.08
N SER A 182 -12.97 16.75 -9.29
CA SER A 182 -12.46 16.52 -7.92
C SER A 182 -11.70 15.22 -7.85
N TYR A 183 -10.48 15.27 -7.34
CA TYR A 183 -9.61 14.10 -7.23
C TYR A 183 -8.80 14.12 -5.94
N SER A 184 -8.57 12.92 -5.39
CA SER A 184 -7.62 12.70 -4.30
C SER A 184 -6.57 11.70 -4.74
N TYR A 185 -5.31 12.07 -4.64
CA TYR A 185 -4.20 11.25 -5.09
C TYR A 185 -3.02 11.25 -4.12
N ALA A 186 -2.25 10.17 -4.19
CA ALA A 186 -0.95 10.03 -3.56
C ALA A 186 0.17 10.13 -4.61
N TYR A 187 1.33 10.67 -4.25
CA TYR A 187 2.51 10.72 -5.12
C TYR A 187 3.77 10.29 -4.40
N PHE A 188 4.71 9.69 -5.13
CA PHE A 188 5.94 9.09 -4.62
C PHE A 188 7.07 10.12 -4.52
N HIS A 189 7.77 10.19 -3.36
CA HIS A 189 9.01 10.97 -3.20
C HIS A 189 10.20 10.00 -3.03
N PRO A 190 11.00 9.74 -4.07
CA PRO A 190 11.86 8.54 -4.15
C PRO A 190 13.11 8.50 -3.25
N GLU A 191 13.37 9.49 -2.42
CA GLU A 191 14.70 9.63 -1.83
C GLU A 191 14.86 8.79 -0.57
N ASN A 192 15.83 7.87 -0.60
CA ASN A 192 16.27 7.03 0.52
C ASN A 192 15.12 6.24 1.19
N LEU A 193 14.62 5.20 0.52
CA LEU A 193 13.59 4.32 1.08
C LEU A 193 14.25 3.19 1.92
N PRO A 194 14.10 3.16 3.26
CA PRO A 194 14.60 2.04 4.05
C PRO A 194 13.96 0.72 3.59
N GLU A 195 14.76 -0.34 3.45
CA GLU A 195 14.26 -1.61 2.92
C GLU A 195 13.15 -2.20 3.80
N VAL A 196 13.16 -1.96 5.12
CA VAL A 196 12.08 -2.37 6.03
C VAL A 196 10.75 -1.68 5.70
N LEU A 197 10.76 -0.41 5.30
CA LEU A 197 9.57 0.33 4.88
C LEU A 197 9.06 -0.15 3.53
N TRP A 198 9.98 -0.50 2.61
CA TRP A 198 9.61 -1.14 1.35
C TRP A 198 8.83 -2.44 1.58
N TYR A 199 9.31 -3.32 2.47
CA TYR A 199 8.57 -4.51 2.87
C TYR A 199 7.25 -4.17 3.58
N GLY A 200 7.21 -3.09 4.37
CA GLY A 200 5.99 -2.59 4.99
C GLY A 200 4.90 -2.25 3.96
N PHE A 201 5.25 -1.50 2.92
CA PHE A 201 4.34 -1.17 1.81
C PHE A 201 3.93 -2.40 0.98
N ALA A 202 4.87 -3.32 0.72
CA ALA A 202 4.53 -4.59 0.07
C ALA A 202 3.55 -5.42 0.92
N GLY A 203 3.74 -5.43 2.25
CA GLY A 203 2.86 -6.05 3.22
C GLY A 203 1.46 -5.43 3.23
N GLU A 204 1.35 -4.11 3.16
CA GLU A 204 0.06 -3.40 3.05
C GLU A 204 -0.69 -3.81 1.79
N ALA A 205 0.00 -3.83 0.64
CA ALA A 205 -0.58 -4.24 -0.63
C ALA A 205 -1.12 -5.69 -0.57
N LEU A 206 -0.34 -6.60 0.01
CA LEU A 206 -0.73 -7.98 0.23
C LEU A 206 -1.92 -8.11 1.19
N THR A 207 -1.95 -7.31 2.26
CA THR A 207 -3.02 -7.32 3.26
C THR A 207 -4.35 -6.90 2.62
N TYR A 208 -4.38 -5.81 1.84
CA TYR A 208 -5.58 -5.40 1.10
C TYR A 208 -6.01 -6.44 0.05
N LEU A 209 -5.04 -7.08 -0.61
CA LEU A 209 -5.34 -8.18 -1.54
C LEU A 209 -6.01 -9.36 -0.81
N ALA A 210 -5.50 -9.75 0.35
CA ALA A 210 -6.01 -10.85 1.16
C ALA A 210 -7.39 -10.54 1.76
N GLU A 211 -7.59 -9.33 2.29
CA GLU A 211 -8.87 -8.84 2.79
C GLU A 211 -9.96 -8.81 1.70
N ARG A 212 -9.53 -8.66 0.43
CA ARG A 212 -10.43 -8.39 -0.72
C ARG A 212 -11.19 -7.06 -0.54
N GLY A 213 -10.56 -6.11 0.14
CA GLY A 213 -11.11 -4.81 0.49
C GLY A 213 -10.20 -3.67 0.01
N ASN A 214 -10.81 -2.50 -0.24
CA ASN A 214 -10.13 -1.24 -0.54
C ASN A 214 -8.92 -1.35 -1.48
N PHE A 215 -9.11 -1.94 -2.67
CA PHE A 215 -8.06 -2.09 -3.68
C PHE A 215 -7.34 -0.78 -4.04
N PRO A 216 -7.99 0.41 -4.08
CA PRO A 216 -7.26 1.66 -4.32
C PRO A 216 -6.13 1.92 -3.32
N ARG A 217 -6.30 1.55 -2.04
CA ARG A 217 -5.22 1.63 -1.04
C ARG A 217 -4.15 0.57 -1.26
N GLY A 218 -4.55 -0.68 -1.55
CA GLY A 218 -3.60 -1.74 -1.89
C GLY A 218 -2.72 -1.38 -3.09
N ILE A 219 -3.32 -0.80 -4.14
CA ILE A 219 -2.62 -0.26 -5.32
C ILE A 219 -1.62 0.83 -4.90
N CYS A 220 -2.05 1.77 -4.05
CA CYS A 220 -1.21 2.86 -3.58
C CYS A 220 0.08 2.36 -2.93
N TYR A 221 -0.04 1.44 -1.96
CA TYR A 221 1.11 0.89 -1.25
C TYR A 221 1.95 -0.03 -2.15
N GLY A 222 1.30 -0.86 -2.97
CA GLY A 222 2.00 -1.74 -3.90
C GLY A 222 2.85 -0.95 -4.90
N LEU A 223 2.31 0.15 -5.43
CA LEU A 223 3.02 0.98 -6.41
C LEU A 223 4.14 1.79 -5.74
N ALA A 224 3.92 2.26 -4.50
CA ALA A 224 4.98 2.90 -3.71
C ALA A 224 6.16 1.96 -3.47
N ALA A 225 5.91 0.70 -3.11
CA ALA A 225 6.95 -0.32 -3.02
C ALA A 225 7.61 -0.58 -4.38
N TYR A 226 6.82 -0.78 -5.44
CA TYR A 226 7.34 -1.16 -6.76
C TYR A 226 8.27 -0.10 -7.35
N LEU A 227 7.86 1.17 -7.29
CA LEU A 227 8.67 2.30 -7.75
C LEU A 227 9.85 2.59 -6.82
N GLY A 228 9.67 2.36 -5.50
CA GLY A 228 10.70 2.60 -4.51
C GLY A 228 11.84 1.59 -4.49
N ASN A 229 11.65 0.41 -5.10
CA ASN A 229 12.68 -0.63 -5.18
C ASN A 229 14.03 -0.15 -5.77
N ALA A 230 14.00 0.86 -6.64
CA ALA A 230 15.22 1.44 -7.22
C ALA A 230 16.03 2.32 -6.26
N ASN A 231 15.47 2.69 -5.11
CA ASN A 231 16.03 3.68 -4.18
C ASN A 231 16.18 3.13 -2.75
N LEU A 232 16.35 1.81 -2.63
CA LEU A 232 16.47 1.13 -1.34
C LEU A 232 17.77 1.51 -0.63
N VAL A 233 17.65 1.84 0.65
CA VAL A 233 18.74 2.04 1.60
C VAL A 233 18.50 1.15 2.83
N ASP A 234 19.49 1.08 3.72
CA ASP A 234 19.39 0.38 5.02
C ASP A 234 18.82 -1.05 4.90
N PRO A 235 19.62 -1.98 4.34
CA PRO A 235 19.11 -3.27 3.97
C PRO A 235 18.62 -4.07 5.18
N VAL A 236 17.50 -4.77 5.01
CA VAL A 236 16.98 -5.64 6.08
C VAL A 236 17.86 -6.87 6.28
N PRO A 237 17.86 -7.47 7.47
CA PRO A 237 18.57 -8.72 7.73
C PRO A 237 18.09 -9.86 6.83
N GLU A 238 18.98 -10.79 6.49
CA GLU A 238 18.71 -11.90 5.56
C GLU A 238 17.53 -12.79 6.01
N ARG A 239 17.30 -12.89 7.33
CA ARG A 239 16.14 -13.60 7.90
C ARG A 239 14.81 -13.05 7.39
N VAL A 240 14.70 -11.75 7.18
CA VAL A 240 13.49 -11.10 6.63
C VAL A 240 13.32 -11.49 5.17
N LYS A 241 14.38 -11.34 4.36
CA LYS A 241 14.40 -11.65 2.92
C LYS A 241 14.00 -13.10 2.66
N THR A 242 14.63 -14.02 3.38
CA THR A 242 14.37 -15.46 3.24
C THR A 242 12.96 -15.83 3.73
N SER A 243 12.39 -15.09 4.69
CA SER A 243 11.07 -15.39 5.25
C SER A 243 9.92 -14.90 4.37
N LEU A 244 10.06 -13.70 3.80
CA LEU A 244 9.02 -13.10 2.98
C LEU A 244 9.14 -13.50 1.51
N GLN A 245 10.36 -13.73 1.03
CA GLN A 245 10.66 -14.07 -0.36
C GLN A 245 9.96 -13.14 -1.36
N LEU A 246 9.85 -11.85 -1.02
CA LEU A 246 9.27 -10.85 -1.89
C LEU A 246 10.36 -10.20 -2.72
N ASP A 247 10.08 -10.03 -4.00
CA ASP A 247 10.91 -9.28 -4.93
C ASP A 247 10.00 -8.42 -5.81
N ASN A 248 10.60 -7.57 -6.64
CA ASN A 248 9.86 -6.65 -7.49
C ASN A 248 9.01 -7.38 -8.55
N THR A 249 9.38 -8.61 -8.92
CA THR A 249 8.63 -9.46 -9.86
C THR A 249 7.32 -9.93 -9.25
N LYS A 250 7.37 -10.50 -8.04
CA LYS A 250 6.17 -10.88 -7.28
C LYS A 250 5.29 -9.67 -6.98
N LEU A 251 5.90 -8.53 -6.66
CA LEU A 251 5.17 -7.29 -6.43
C LEU A 251 4.43 -6.81 -7.68
N ALA A 252 5.02 -6.94 -8.88
CA ALA A 252 4.33 -6.66 -10.13
C ALA A 252 3.10 -7.57 -10.34
N TYR A 253 3.19 -8.86 -10.00
CA TYR A 253 2.03 -9.76 -10.05
C TYR A 253 0.96 -9.40 -9.01
N ILE A 254 1.35 -9.04 -7.78
CA ILE A 254 0.43 -8.57 -6.73
C ILE A 254 -0.31 -7.31 -7.21
N LEU A 255 0.42 -6.34 -7.77
CA LEU A 255 -0.15 -5.13 -8.35
C LEU A 255 -1.08 -5.45 -9.51
N ALA A 256 -0.68 -6.34 -10.42
CA ALA A 256 -1.53 -6.79 -11.52
C ALA A 256 -2.85 -7.38 -11.01
N TYR A 257 -2.82 -8.17 -9.94
CA TYR A 257 -4.00 -8.72 -9.30
C TYR A 257 -4.88 -7.61 -8.71
N LEU A 258 -4.29 -6.68 -7.94
CA LEU A 258 -5.02 -5.55 -7.35
C LEU A 258 -5.71 -4.70 -8.43
N TYR A 259 -5.00 -4.37 -9.51
CA TYR A 259 -5.57 -3.67 -10.67
C TYR A 259 -6.70 -4.44 -11.34
N TYR A 260 -6.51 -5.75 -11.55
CA TYR A 260 -7.54 -6.62 -12.13
C TYR A 260 -8.81 -6.62 -11.30
N ARG A 261 -8.69 -6.72 -9.96
CA ARG A 261 -9.83 -6.71 -9.04
C ARG A 261 -10.53 -5.37 -8.93
N GLN A 262 -9.78 -4.29 -9.13
CA GLN A 262 -10.33 -2.93 -9.26
C GLN A 262 -11.04 -2.71 -10.62
N GLY A 263 -10.82 -3.58 -11.61
CA GLY A 263 -11.35 -3.43 -12.98
C GLY A 263 -10.47 -2.59 -13.90
N TRP A 264 -9.25 -2.25 -13.47
CA TRP A 264 -8.27 -1.50 -14.27
C TRP A 264 -7.41 -2.47 -15.09
N TYR A 265 -8.03 -3.18 -16.04
CA TYR A 265 -7.38 -4.26 -16.77
C TYR A 265 -6.16 -3.82 -17.58
N ALA A 266 -6.17 -2.60 -18.14
CA ALA A 266 -5.00 -2.07 -18.83
C ALA A 266 -3.79 -1.91 -17.90
N ASN A 267 -4.01 -1.49 -16.64
CA ASN A 267 -2.96 -1.41 -15.62
C ASN A 267 -2.44 -2.80 -15.24
N ALA A 268 -3.35 -3.78 -15.12
CA ALA A 268 -2.97 -5.16 -14.85
C ALA A 268 -2.04 -5.69 -15.95
N VAL A 269 -2.41 -5.49 -17.21
CA VAL A 269 -1.59 -5.90 -18.37
C VAL A 269 -0.27 -5.14 -18.43
N ASP A 270 -0.24 -3.85 -18.07
CA ASP A 270 1.00 -3.08 -18.01
C ASP A 270 2.01 -3.70 -17.04
N MET A 271 1.57 -4.06 -15.82
CA MET A 271 2.42 -4.71 -14.83
C MET A 271 2.89 -6.09 -15.30
N LEU A 272 2.02 -6.87 -15.93
CA LEU A 272 2.40 -8.16 -16.52
C LEU A 272 3.42 -7.98 -17.65
N ASN A 273 3.29 -6.93 -18.47
CA ASN A 273 4.21 -6.61 -19.55
C ASN A 273 5.60 -6.18 -19.03
N GLN A 274 5.68 -5.55 -17.85
CA GLN A 274 6.97 -5.27 -17.21
C GLN A 274 7.74 -6.55 -16.85
N VAL A 275 7.02 -7.62 -16.46
CA VAL A 275 7.62 -8.92 -16.09
C VAL A 275 7.84 -9.82 -17.30
N ASP A 276 6.89 -9.82 -18.22
CA ASP A 276 6.91 -10.58 -19.47
C ASP A 276 6.54 -9.65 -20.64
N PRO A 277 7.55 -9.05 -21.29
CA PRO A 277 7.33 -8.14 -22.41
C PRO A 277 6.65 -8.77 -23.64
N THR A 278 6.48 -10.10 -23.65
CA THR A 278 5.77 -10.81 -24.71
C THR A 278 4.28 -10.96 -24.44
N PHE A 279 3.81 -10.66 -23.22
CA PHE A 279 2.41 -10.67 -22.87
C PHE A 279 1.81 -9.26 -22.99
N PRO A 280 0.62 -9.09 -23.60
CA PRO A 280 -0.18 -10.11 -24.28
C PRO A 280 0.37 -10.47 -25.67
N TYR A 281 1.17 -9.59 -26.25
CA TYR A 281 2.01 -9.82 -27.44
C TYR A 281 3.17 -8.83 -27.41
N SER A 282 4.23 -9.12 -28.17
CA SER A 282 5.40 -8.24 -28.27
C SER A 282 5.03 -6.87 -28.83
N GLY A 283 5.48 -5.81 -28.16
CA GLY A 283 5.23 -4.42 -28.56
C GLY A 283 3.89 -3.85 -28.09
N TRP A 284 3.14 -4.55 -27.23
CA TRP A 284 1.98 -3.98 -26.56
C TRP A 284 2.38 -2.74 -25.75
N THR A 285 1.59 -1.67 -25.82
CA THR A 285 1.83 -0.44 -25.05
C THR A 285 0.56 0.15 -24.48
N PHE A 286 0.63 0.59 -23.22
CA PHE A 286 -0.49 1.26 -22.54
C PHE A 286 -0.97 2.53 -23.26
N THR A 287 -0.07 3.23 -23.95
CA THR A 287 -0.36 4.50 -24.63
C THR A 287 -0.94 4.33 -26.03
N ASN A 288 -1.10 3.10 -26.53
CA ASN A 288 -1.77 2.82 -27.79
C ASN A 288 -3.24 2.49 -27.52
N ARG A 289 -4.15 3.15 -28.24
CA ARG A 289 -5.60 2.97 -28.06
C ARG A 289 -6.05 1.53 -28.28
N THR A 290 -5.56 0.88 -29.35
CA THR A 290 -5.97 -0.48 -29.72
C THR A 290 -5.55 -1.47 -28.63
N ASP A 291 -4.29 -1.39 -28.23
CA ASP A 291 -3.67 -2.18 -27.16
C ASP A 291 -4.39 -2.00 -25.83
N PHE A 292 -4.73 -0.75 -25.49
CA PHE A 292 -5.48 -0.42 -24.29
C PHE A 292 -6.90 -1.02 -24.33
N THR A 293 -7.61 -0.87 -25.46
CA THR A 293 -8.98 -1.39 -25.59
C THR A 293 -9.05 -2.92 -25.60
N TRP A 294 -7.98 -3.61 -26.02
CA TRP A 294 -7.87 -5.07 -25.99
C TRP A 294 -8.12 -5.63 -24.58
N CYS A 295 -7.68 -4.92 -23.54
CA CYS A 295 -7.81 -5.34 -22.15
C CYS A 295 -9.26 -5.41 -21.65
N PHE A 296 -10.21 -4.79 -22.36
CA PHE A 296 -11.62 -4.71 -21.96
C PHE A 296 -12.52 -5.63 -22.79
N ASP A 297 -11.95 -6.42 -23.69
CA ASP A 297 -12.67 -7.50 -24.34
C ASP A 297 -12.97 -8.60 -23.29
N PRO A 298 -14.24 -9.01 -23.14
CA PRO A 298 -14.61 -10.09 -22.22
C PRO A 298 -13.83 -11.39 -22.45
N ASP A 299 -13.43 -11.68 -23.69
CA ASP A 299 -12.68 -12.90 -24.02
C ASP A 299 -11.24 -12.85 -23.51
N ASN A 300 -10.69 -11.65 -23.30
CA ASN A 300 -9.32 -11.46 -22.80
C ASN A 300 -9.23 -11.42 -21.27
N THR A 301 -10.33 -11.16 -20.59
CA THR A 301 -10.37 -11.05 -19.11
C THR A 301 -9.91 -12.34 -18.40
N PRO A 302 -10.30 -13.55 -18.85
CA PRO A 302 -9.75 -14.81 -18.31
C PRO A 302 -8.25 -15.01 -18.62
N LEU A 303 -7.77 -14.52 -19.77
CA LEU A 303 -6.35 -14.64 -20.14
C LEU A 303 -5.46 -13.82 -19.20
N ILE A 304 -5.91 -12.59 -18.88
CA ILE A 304 -5.23 -11.71 -17.92
C ILE A 304 -5.17 -12.39 -16.54
N LEU A 305 -6.30 -12.89 -16.05
CA LEU A 305 -6.35 -13.56 -14.74
C LEU A 305 -5.43 -14.80 -14.69
N ASN A 306 -5.51 -15.67 -15.69
CA ASN A 306 -4.65 -16.85 -15.77
C ASN A 306 -3.16 -16.48 -15.78
N LYS A 307 -2.78 -15.38 -16.45
CA LYS A 307 -1.40 -14.91 -16.45
C LYS A 307 -0.96 -14.38 -15.08
N ILE A 308 -1.84 -13.70 -14.36
CA ILE A 308 -1.59 -13.23 -12.99
C ILE A 308 -1.42 -14.43 -12.05
N GLU A 309 -2.36 -15.38 -12.08
CA GLU A 309 -2.35 -16.55 -11.20
C GLU A 309 -1.16 -17.49 -11.47
N GLY A 310 -0.67 -17.55 -12.70
CA GLY A 310 0.55 -18.30 -13.03
C GLY A 310 1.85 -17.69 -12.47
N GLY A 311 1.82 -16.45 -11.97
CA GLY A 311 2.97 -15.74 -11.43
C GLY A 311 2.98 -15.51 -9.91
N LEU A 312 1.87 -15.84 -9.22
CA LEU A 312 1.75 -15.80 -7.75
C LEU A 312 1.96 -17.19 -7.15
#